data_AF-A0AAE8EU99-F1
#
_entry.id   AF-A0AAE8EU99-F1
#
_cell.length_a   1.000
_cell.length_b   1.000
_cell.length_c   1.000
_cell.angle_alpha   90.00
_cell.angle_beta   90.00
_cell.angle_gamma   90.00
#
_symmetry.space_group_name_H-M   'P 1'
#
loop_
_entity.id
_entity.type
_entity.pdbx_description
1 polymer ?
#
loop_
_entity_poly.entity_id
_entity_poly.type
_entity_poly.pdbx_seq_one_letter_code
_entity_poly.pdbx_strand_id
1 'polypeptide(L)'
;MSWLLLCALAGIVFFNRYIFLEPRTPVKLPDLVHEALKYSAPCLLSAICGPVILLTQGELRPFPDNPYFWGAVFSVIIAFFIRSMVICVLLSLLFFYLLCTLF
;
A
#
# COMPACT_ATOMS: atom_id res chain seq x y z
N MET A 1 12.15 -8.58 20.73
CA MET A 1 10.77 -8.04 20.76
C MET A 1 10.10 -8.58 22.01
N SER A 2 9.90 -7.73 23.02
CA SER A 2 9.42 -8.18 24.34
C SER A 2 7.92 -8.50 24.29
N TRP A 3 7.46 -9.54 24.98
CA TRP A 3 6.04 -9.91 25.09
C TRP A 3 5.15 -8.74 25.54
N LEU A 4 5.71 -7.84 26.36
CA LEU A 4 5.10 -6.58 26.77
C LEU A 4 4.74 -5.66 25.60
N LEU A 5 5.60 -5.55 24.58
CA LEU A 5 5.34 -4.72 23.40
C LEU A 5 4.19 -5.29 22.56
N LEU A 6 4.11 -6.62 22.43
CA LEU A 6 3.00 -7.27 21.72
C LEU A 6 1.67 -7.04 22.43
N CYS A 7 1.63 -7.23 23.75
CA CYS A 7 0.42 -6.98 24.53
C CYS A 7 0.01 -5.50 24.52
N ALA A 8 0.98 -4.58 24.62
CA ALA A 8 0.72 -3.15 24.55
C ALA A 8 0.15 -2.75 23.17
N LEU A 9 0.78 -3.20 22.09
CA LEU A 9 0.34 -2.90 20.73
C LEU A 9 -1.05 -3.49 20.45
N ALA A 10 -1.28 -4.74 20.88
CA ALA A 10 -2.59 -5.39 20.78
C ALA A 10 -3.66 -4.59 21.53
N GLY A 11 -3.36 -4.15 22.76
CA GLY A 11 -4.25 -3.30 23.55
C GLY A 11 -4.59 -1.99 22.85
N ILE A 12 -3.58 -1.28 22.33
CA ILE A 12 -3.77 -0.01 21.60
C ILE A 12 -4.63 -0.20 20.34
N VAL A 13 -4.34 -1.24 19.54
CA VAL A 13 -5.10 -1.54 18.31
C VAL A 13 -6.55 -1.92 18.63
N PHE A 14 -6.76 -2.75 19.66
CA PHE A 14 -8.11 -3.08 20.14
C PHE A 14 -8.85 -1.83 20.59
N PHE A 15 -8.23 -0.98 21.40
CA PHE A 15 -8.88 0.23 21.91
C PHE A 15 -9.23 1.20 20.78
N ASN A 16 -8.28 1.46 19.87
CA ASN A 16 -8.51 2.32 18.71
C ASN A 16 -9.62 1.77 17.81
N ARG A 17 -9.62 0.46 17.53
CA ARG A 17 -10.63 -0.11 16.65
C ARG A 17 -12.02 -0.19 17.29
N TYR A 18 -12.11 -0.57 18.57
CA TYR A 18 -13.39 -0.75 19.26
C TYR A 18 -14.06 0.56 19.64
N ILE A 19 -13.30 1.60 20.00
CA ILE A 19 -13.89 2.91 20.33
C ILE A 19 -14.55 3.57 19.11
N PHE A 20 -14.03 3.30 17.91
CA PHE A 20 -14.64 3.75 16.64
C PHE A 20 -15.70 2.77 16.09
N LEU A 21 -15.80 1.54 16.61
CA LEU A 21 -16.75 0.52 16.14
C LEU A 21 -18.13 0.63 16.81
N GLU A 22 -18.26 1.41 17.88
CA GLU A 22 -19.50 1.55 18.62
C GLU A 22 -20.50 2.43 17.82
N PRO A 23 -21.55 1.86 17.18
CA PRO A 23 -22.37 2.58 16.20
C PRO A 23 -23.31 3.63 16.82
N ARG A 24 -23.30 3.74 18.16
CA ARG A 24 -24.21 4.57 18.96
C ARG A 24 -23.53 5.74 19.67
N THR A 25 -22.23 5.93 19.52
CA THR A 25 -21.60 7.17 19.97
C THR A 25 -21.94 8.25 18.94
N PRO A 26 -22.65 9.33 19.31
CA PRO A 26 -23.02 10.41 18.38
C PRO A 26 -21.81 11.32 18.13
N VAL A 27 -20.65 10.74 17.80
CA VAL A 27 -19.48 11.48 17.38
C VAL A 27 -19.77 11.94 15.96
N LYS A 28 -20.41 13.11 15.86
CA LYS A 28 -20.55 13.84 14.60
C LYS A 28 -19.14 14.29 14.19
N LEU A 29 -18.41 13.38 13.55
CA LEU A 29 -17.19 13.73 12.82
C LEU A 29 -17.61 14.81 11.80
N PRO A 30 -16.97 15.98 11.80
CA PRO A 30 -17.27 17.00 10.80
C PRO A 30 -17.02 16.40 9.40
N ASP A 31 -17.83 16.77 8.41
CA ASP A 31 -17.80 16.16 7.07
C ASP A 31 -16.40 16.16 6.45
N LEU A 32 -15.59 17.18 6.77
CA LEU A 32 -14.18 17.29 6.37
C LEU A 32 -13.31 16.15 6.89
N VAL A 33 -13.50 15.71 8.14
CA VAL A 33 -12.73 14.59 8.73
C VAL A 33 -13.21 13.25 8.16
N HIS A 34 -14.50 13.12 7.88
CA HIS A 34 -15.04 11.92 7.23
C HIS A 34 -14.52 11.76 5.80
N GLU A 35 -14.53 12.83 5.01
CA GLU A 35 -13.90 12.88 3.68
C GLU A 35 -12.40 12.56 3.77
N ALA A 36 -11.66 13.21 4.68
CA ALA A 36 -10.22 12.96 4.85
C ALA A 36 -9.90 11.49 5.21
N LEU A 37 -10.71 10.86 6.06
CA LEU A 37 -10.59 9.45 6.41
C LEU A 37 -10.85 8.53 5.22
N LYS A 38 -11.80 8.88 4.35
CA LYS A 38 -12.11 8.12 3.12
C LYS A 38 -10.94 8.14 2.11
N TYR A 39 -10.19 9.25 2.06
CA TYR A 39 -8.99 9.38 1.23
C TYR A 39 -7.71 8.79 1.86
N SER A 40 -7.76 8.35 3.12
CA SER A 40 -6.59 7.80 3.83
C SER A 40 -6.06 6.52 3.19
N ALA A 41 -6.94 5.57 2.84
CA ALA A 41 -6.54 4.29 2.25
C ALA A 41 -5.77 4.43 0.91
N PRO A 42 -6.27 5.16 -0.10
CA PRO A 42 -5.52 5.36 -1.35
C PRO A 42 -4.24 6.17 -1.15
N CYS A 43 -4.24 7.17 -0.25
CA CYS A 43 -3.06 7.96 0.08
C CYS A 43 -1.95 7.08 0.70
N LEU A 44 -2.30 6.27 1.70
CA LEU A 44 -1.39 5.34 2.36
C LEU A 44 -0.78 4.35 1.36
N LEU A 45 -1.60 3.76 0.48
CA LEU A 45 -1.13 2.83 -0.55
C LEU A 45 -0.11 3.52 -1.47
N SER A 46 -0.40 4.74 -1.93
CA SER A 46 0.52 5.50 -2.77
C SER A 46 1.85 5.85 -2.04
N ALA A 47 1.76 6.22 -0.76
CA ALA A 47 2.90 6.53 0.07
C ALA A 47 3.79 5.31 0.37
N ILE A 48 3.22 4.11 0.42
CA ILE A 48 3.97 2.86 0.56
C ILE A 48 4.58 2.43 -0.78
N CYS A 49 3.85 2.56 -1.89
CA CYS A 49 4.35 2.17 -3.21
C CYS A 49 5.52 3.03 -3.70
N GLY A 50 5.48 4.35 -3.48
CA GLY A 50 6.55 5.28 -3.91
C GLY A 50 7.97 4.84 -3.50
N PRO A 51 8.27 4.70 -2.20
CA PRO A 51 9.59 4.28 -1.75
C PRO A 51 9.94 2.85 -2.16
N VAL A 52 8.97 1.93 -2.24
CA VAL A 52 9.21 0.54 -2.68
C VAL A 52 9.76 0.49 -4.11
N ILE A 53 9.34 1.40 -4.98
CA ILE A 53 9.76 1.43 -6.39
C ILE A 53 11.10 2.17 -6.55
N LEU A 54 11.31 3.27 -5.82
CA LEU A 54 12.47 4.16 -6.00
C LEU A 54 13.67 3.83 -5.11
N LEU A 55 13.45 3.38 -3.88
CA LEU A 55 14.49 3.20 -2.88
C LEU A 55 14.84 1.72 -2.76
N THR A 56 16.14 1.41 -2.71
CA THR A 56 16.59 0.09 -2.27
C THR A 56 17.67 0.26 -1.24
N GLN A 57 17.37 -0.23 -0.03
CA GLN A 57 18.30 -0.21 1.09
C GLN A 57 18.87 1.18 1.39
N GLY A 58 18.08 2.24 1.20
CA GLY A 58 18.47 3.62 1.52
C GLY A 58 19.24 4.37 0.44
N GLU A 59 19.58 3.72 -0.68
CA GLU A 59 20.21 4.37 -1.83
C GLU A 59 19.22 4.53 -2.99
N LEU A 60 19.32 5.66 -3.70
CA LEU A 60 18.64 5.85 -4.97
C LEU A 60 19.30 4.95 -5.99
N ARG A 61 18.58 3.94 -6.46
CA ARG A 61 19.14 3.01 -7.44
C ARG A 61 19.55 3.77 -8.72
N PRO A 62 20.64 3.35 -9.38
CA PRO A 62 21.05 3.95 -10.65
C PRO A 62 19.94 3.74 -11.70
N PHE A 63 19.42 4.84 -12.25
CA PHE A 63 18.56 4.83 -13.42
C PHE A 63 19.45 4.58 -14.65
N PRO A 64 19.22 3.58 -15.51
CA PRO A 64 17.92 2.98 -15.90
C PRO A 64 17.74 1.46 -15.64
N ASP A 65 18.70 0.75 -15.07
CA ASP A 65 18.71 -0.73 -14.99
C ASP A 65 17.86 -1.31 -13.83
N ASN A 66 16.76 -0.65 -13.47
CA ASN A 66 15.93 -1.09 -12.35
C ASN A 66 14.69 -1.87 -12.79
N PRO A 67 14.64 -3.19 -12.55
CA PRO A 67 13.49 -4.02 -12.93
C PRO A 67 12.20 -3.61 -12.20
N TYR A 68 12.32 -3.03 -11.00
CA TYR A 68 11.17 -2.52 -10.23
C TYR A 68 10.48 -1.30 -10.87
N PHE A 69 11.24 -0.40 -11.49
CA PHE A 69 10.65 0.78 -12.15
C PHE A 69 9.87 0.38 -13.40
N TRP A 70 10.50 -0.44 -14.25
CA TRP A 70 9.84 -0.99 -15.44
C TRP A 70 8.64 -1.87 -15.09
N GLY A 71 8.75 -2.69 -14.04
CA GLY A 71 7.62 -3.47 -13.52
C GLY A 71 6.46 -2.60 -13.04
N ALA A 72 6.73 -1.50 -12.34
CA ALA A 72 5.70 -0.56 -11.87
C ALA A 72 4.99 0.13 -13.04
N VAL A 73 5.73 0.66 -14.01
CA VAL A 73 5.16 1.32 -15.20
C VAL A 73 4.27 0.35 -15.99
N PHE A 74 4.75 -0.88 -16.20
CA PHE A 74 3.99 -1.91 -16.89
C PHE A 74 2.72 -2.31 -16.14
N SER A 75 2.79 -2.44 -14.81
CA SER A 75 1.64 -2.73 -13.96
C SER A 75 0.57 -1.63 -14.04
N VAL A 76 0.96 -0.36 -14.07
CA VAL A 76 0.03 0.78 -14.24
C VAL A 76 -0.66 0.74 -15.61
N ILE A 77 0.08 0.46 -16.68
CA ILE A 77 -0.47 0.36 -18.04
C ILE A 77 -1.49 -0.77 -18.13
N ILE A 78 -1.17 -1.95 -17.59
CA ILE A 78 -2.07 -3.10 -17.53
C ILE A 78 -3.32 -2.79 -16.72
N ALA A 79 -3.16 -2.18 -15.55
CA ALA A 79 -4.28 -1.83 -14.68
C ALA A 79 -5.27 -0.88 -15.35
N PHE A 80 -4.78 0.00 -16.24
CA PHE A 80 -5.65 0.88 -17.02
C PHE A 80 -6.42 0.13 -18.13
N PHE A 81 -5.82 -0.90 -18.72
CA PHE A 81 -6.41 -1.60 -19.88
C PHE A 81 -7.31 -2.80 -19.50
N ILE A 82 -7.05 -3.46 -18.38
CA ILE A 82 -7.71 -4.72 -18.00
C ILE A 82 -8.76 -4.50 -16.92
N ARG A 83 -10.01 -4.88 -17.23
CA ARG A 83 -11.16 -4.79 -16.30
C ARG A 83 -11.13 -5.85 -15.19
N SER A 84 -10.34 -6.91 -15.33
CA SER A 84 -10.22 -8.01 -14.36
C SER A 84 -8.98 -7.84 -13.47
N MET A 85 -9.20 -7.56 -12.19
CA MET A 85 -8.12 -7.36 -11.21
C MET A 85 -7.17 -8.57 -11.13
N VAL A 86 -7.70 -9.80 -11.23
CA VAL A 86 -6.90 -11.03 -11.15
C VAL A 86 -5.95 -11.16 -12.35
N ILE A 87 -6.46 -10.89 -13.56
CA ILE A 87 -5.64 -10.95 -14.78
C ILE A 87 -4.56 -9.87 -14.75
N CYS A 88 -4.91 -8.66 -14.30
CA CYS A 88 -3.96 -7.56 -14.15
C CYS A 88 -2.79 -7.94 -13.23
N VAL A 89 -3.10 -8.53 -12.07
CA VAL A 89 -2.08 -8.95 -11.09
C VAL A 89 -1.22 -10.09 -11.64
N LEU A 90 -1.82 -11.10 -12.28
CA LEU A 90 -1.06 -12.21 -12.85
C LEU A 90 -0.09 -11.74 -13.96
N LEU A 91 -0.57 -10.85 -14.84
CA LEU A 91 0.22 -10.36 -15.96
C LEU A 91 1.37 -9.45 -15.51
N SER A 92 1.12 -8.57 -14.52
CA SER A 92 2.18 -7.73 -13.95
C SER A 92 3.21 -8.56 -13.19
N LEU A 93 2.79 -9.61 -12.47
CA LEU A 93 3.71 -10.54 -11.80
C LEU A 93 4.60 -11.27 -12.79
N LEU A 94 4.01 -11.80 -13.87
CA LEU A 94 4.73 -12.57 -14.88
C LEU A 94 5.79 -11.70 -15.58
N PHE A 95 5.44 -10.46 -15.91
CA PHE A 95 6.39 -9.51 -16.50
C PHE A 95 7.49 -9.09 -15.52
N PHE A 96 7.15 -8.85 -14.26
CA PHE A 96 8.13 -8.54 -13.22
C PHE A 96 9.13 -9.69 -13.02
N TYR A 97 8.65 -10.94 -13.00
CA TYR A 97 9.52 -12.12 -12.92
C TYR A 97 10.43 -12.24 -14.14
N LEU A 98 9.93 -12.01 -15.36
CA LEU A 98 10.75 -12.02 -16.57
C LEU A 98 11.86 -10.95 -16.52
N LEU A 99 11.54 -9.74 -16.08
CA LEU A 99 12.53 -8.68 -15.88
C LEU A 99 13.59 -9.06 -14.84
N CYS A 100 13.17 -9.68 -13.72
CA CYS A 100 14.09 -10.12 -12.68
C CYS A 100 14.97 -11.31 -13.10
N THR A 101 14.56 -12.09 -14.10
CA THR A 101 15.40 -13.16 -14.66
C THR A 101 16.39 -12.68 -15.72
N LEU A 102 16.14 -11.50 -16.30
CA LEU A 102 16.95 -10.93 -17.37
C LEU A 102 18.10 -10.04 -16.85
N PHE A 103 17.92 -9.46 -15.65
CA PHE A 103 18.88 -8.62 -14.93
C PHE A 103 19.43 -9.34 -13.70
#